data_AF-A0A084UDI0-F1
#
_entry.id   AF-A0A084UDI0-F1
#
_cell.length_a   1.000
_cell.length_b   1.000
_cell.length_c   1.000
_cell.angle_alpha   90.00
_cell.angle_beta   90.00
_cell.angle_gamma   90.00
#
_symmetry.space_group_name_H-M   'P 1'
#
loop_
_entity.id
_entity.type
_entity.pdbx_description
1 polymer ?
#
loop_
_entity_poly.entity_id
_entity_poly.type
_entity_poly.pdbx_seq_one_letter_code
_entity_poly.pdbx_strand_id
1 'polypeptide(L)' 'MTDPFNEEAARLAALDLFPGREWEDLTDGERDEARKEVEEFRRLMGDHSAKSPTDLH' A
#
# COMPACT_ATOMS: atom_id res chain seq x y z
N MET A 1 -5.92 -12.51 9.77
CA MET A 1 -5.18 -11.55 10.61
C MET A 1 -4.64 -10.50 9.67
N THR A 2 -5.12 -9.25 9.76
CA THR A 2 -4.54 -8.13 9.01
C THR A 2 -3.12 -7.92 9.53
N ASP A 3 -2.13 -7.89 8.65
CA ASP A 3 -0.75 -7.59 9.02
C ASP A 3 -0.71 -6.15 9.55
N PRO A 4 -0.27 -5.90 10.80
CA PRO A 4 -0.25 -4.55 11.37
C PRO A 4 0.63 -3.58 10.56
N PHE A 5 1.63 -4.07 9.82
CA PHE A 5 2.40 -3.23 8.90
C PHE A 5 1.57 -2.80 7.67
N ASN A 6 0.74 -3.69 7.12
CA ASN A 6 -0.13 -3.35 5.99
C ASN A 6 -1.21 -2.34 6.41
N GLU A 7 -1.69 -2.39 7.65
CA GLU A 7 -2.69 -1.45 8.16
C GLU A 7 -2.11 -0.03 8.28
N GLU A 8 -0.89 0.10 8.80
CA GLU A 8 -0.23 1.41 8.91
C GLU A 8 0.15 1.97 7.52
N ALA A 9 0.62 1.11 6.61
CA ALA A 9 0.85 1.52 5.23
C ALA A 9 -0.44 2.00 4.54
N ALA A 10 -1.58 1.33 4.79
CA ALA A 10 -2.86 1.72 4.22
C ALA A 10 -3.34 3.08 4.77
N ARG A 11 -3.10 3.34 6.05
CA ARG A 11 -3.36 4.67 6.64
C ARG A 11 -2.53 5.76 5.97
N LEU A 12 -1.25 5.50 5.70
CA LEU A 12 -0.40 6.45 4.99
C LEU A 12 -0.86 6.67 3.54
N ALA A 13 -1.21 5.60 2.82
CA ALA A 13 -1.75 5.71 1.46
C ALA A 13 -3.07 6.51 1.43
N ALA A 14 -3.92 6.34 2.44
CA ALA A 14 -5.17 7.09 2.54
C ALA A 14 -4.97 8.62 2.69
N LEU A 15 -3.86 9.07 3.28
CA LEU A 15 -3.55 10.51 3.35
C LEU A 15 -3.31 11.12 1.96
N ASP A 16 -2.80 10.32 1.01
CA ASP A 16 -2.57 10.74 -0.37
C ASP A 16 -3.84 10.64 -1.22
N LEU A 17 -4.59 9.53 -1.09
CA LEU A 17 -5.82 9.29 -1.84
C LEU A 17 -6.99 10.18 -1.40
N PHE A 18 -7.09 10.46 -0.10
CA PHE A 18 -8.19 11.20 0.52
C PHE A 18 -7.67 12.38 1.37
N PRO A 19 -7.04 13.39 0.75
CA PRO A 19 -6.33 14.44 1.47
C PRO A 19 -7.27 15.24 2.37
N GLY A 20 -6.83 15.45 3.61
CA GLY A 20 -7.57 16.22 4.63
C GLY A 20 -8.69 15.45 5.32
N ARG A 21 -8.84 14.15 5.06
CA ARG A 21 -9.75 13.27 5.81
C ARG A 21 -8.98 12.36 6.74
N GLU A 22 -9.53 12.15 7.93
CA GLU A 22 -8.96 11.19 8.87
C GLU A 22 -9.41 9.76 8.54
N TRP A 23 -8.57 8.78 8.89
CA TRP A 23 -8.84 7.36 8.63
C TRP A 23 -10.18 6.88 9.21
N GLU A 24 -10.58 7.41 10.37
CA GLU A 24 -11.81 7.06 11.07
C GLU A 24 -13.07 7.54 10.32
N ASP A 25 -12.93 8.61 9.51
CA ASP A 25 -14.01 9.18 8.71
C ASP A 25 -14.16 8.51 7.34
N LEU A 26 -13.22 7.63 6.97
CA LEU A 26 -13.30 6.90 5.72
C LEU A 26 -14.33 5.79 5.80
N THR A 27 -15.08 5.63 4.72
CA THR A 27 -15.96 4.48 4.54
C THR A 27 -15.14 3.20 4.39
N ASP A 28 -15.78 2.05 4.61
CA ASP A 28 -15.11 0.76 4.42
C ASP A 28 -14.60 0.59 2.98
N GLY A 29 -15.29 1.13 1.99
CA GLY A 29 -14.85 1.11 0.59
C GLY A 29 -13.58 1.93 0.34
N GLU A 30 -13.47 3.11 0.94
CA GLU A 30 -12.29 3.98 0.84
C GLU A 30 -11.08 3.37 1.56
N ARG A 31 -11.31 2.74 2.72
CA ARG A 31 -10.27 1.98 3.44
C ARG A 31 -9.78 0.78 2.62
N ASP A 32 -10.68 0.08 1.95
CA ASP A 32 -10.33 -1.04 1.06
C ASP A 32 -9.54 -0.56 -0.16
N GLU A 33 -9.84 0.61 -0.71
CA GLU A 33 -9.09 1.22 -1.81
C GLU A 33 -7.66 1.58 -1.38
N ALA A 34 -7.49 2.20 -0.21
CA ALA A 34 -6.16 2.46 0.34
C ALA A 34 -5.36 1.17 0.62
N ARG A 35 -6.02 0.09 1.05
CA ARG A 35 -5.38 -1.22 1.21
C ARG A 35 -4.93 -1.80 -0.13
N LYS A 36 -5.73 -1.68 -1.19
CA LYS A 36 -5.37 -2.14 -2.54
C LYS A 36 -4.17 -1.40 -3.10
N GLU A 37 -4.08 -0.09 -2.89
CA GLU A 37 -2.90 0.68 -3.32
C GLU A 37 -1.61 0.17 -2.67
N VAL A 38 -1.64 -0.14 -1.36
CA VAL A 38 -0.49 -0.73 -0.68
C VAL A 38 -0.13 -2.10 -1.24
N GLU A 39 -1.13 -2.94 -1.54
CA GLU A 39 -0.90 -4.25 -2.15
C GLU A 39 -0.32 -4.12 -3.56
N GLU A 40 -0.79 -3.17 -4.36
CA GLU A 40 -0.28 -2.90 -5.70
C GLU A 40 1.15 -2.35 -5.65
N PHE A 41 1.42 -1.36 -4.80
CA PHE A 41 2.76 -0.84 -4.57
C PHE A 41 3.73 -1.93 -4.12
N ARG A 42 3.30 -2.78 -3.18
CA ARG A 42 4.09 -3.93 -2.73
C ARG A 42 4.35 -4.94 -3.86
N ARG A 43 3.35 -5.18 -4.71
CA ARG A 43 3.51 -6.05 -5.88
C ARG A 43 4.53 -5.48 -6.87
N LEU A 44 4.45 -4.18 -7.18
CA LEU A 44 5.39 -3.50 -8.08
C LEU A 44 6.83 -3.54 -7.53
N MET A 45 6.99 -3.27 -6.24
CA MET A 45 8.29 -3.34 -5.57
C MET A 45 8.82 -4.78 -5.44
N GLY A 46 7.94 -5.75 -5.19
CA GLY A 46 8.27 -7.18 -5.14
C GLY A 46 8.69 -7.74 -6.50
N ASP A 47 8.00 -7.37 -7.57
CA ASP A 47 8.35 -7.73 -8.95
C ASP A 47 9.68 -7.08 -9.39
N HIS A 48 10.01 -5.90 -8.86
CA HIS A 48 11.33 -5.28 -9.05
C HIS A 48 12.44 -6.01 -8.28
N SER A 49 12.16 -6.54 -7.09
CA SER A 49 13.12 -7.31 -6.30
C SER A 49 13.48 -8.66 -6.95
N ALA A 50 12.55 -9.28 -7.70
CA ALA A 50 12.81 -10.52 -8.43
C ALA A 50 13.62 -10.28 -9.73
N LYS A 51 13.64 -9.06 -10.25
CA LYS A 51 14.38 -8.66 -11.47
C LYS A 51 15.69 -7.92 -11.16
N SER A 52 16.42 -8.29 -10.10
CA SER A 52 17.82 -7.86 -10.02
C SER A 52 18.57 -8.42 -11.25
N PRO A 53 19.11 -7.58 -12.15
CA PRO A 53 20.02 -8.03 -13.18
C PRO A 53 21.39 -8.22 -12.54
N THR A 54 21.53 -9.21 -11.67
CA THR A 54 22.83 -9.67 -11.15
C THR A 54 23.53 -10.63 -12.13
N ASP A 55 23.40 -10.36 -13.43
CA ASP A 55 24.21 -10.96 -14.50
C ASP A 55 25.15 -9.90 -15.09
N LEU A 56 25.88 -9.21 -14.21
CA LEU A 56 27.10 -8.50 -14.57
C LEU A 56 28.27 -9.24 -13.92
N HIS A 57 28.62 -10.39 -14.50
CA HIS A 57 29.85 -11.11 -14.25
C HIS A 57 30.68 -11.19 -15.52
#